data_AF-A0AAU7U602-F1
#
_entry.id   AF-A0AAU7U602-F1
#
_cell.length_a   1.000
_cell.length_b   1.000
_cell.length_c   1.000
_cell.angle_alpha   90.00
_cell.angle_beta   90.00
_cell.angle_gamma   90.00
#
_symmetry.space_group_name_H-M   'P 1'
#
loop_
_entity.id
_entity.type
_entity.pdbx_description
1 polymer ?
#
loop_
_entity_poly.entity_id
_entity_poly.type
_entity_poly.pdbx_seq_one_letter_code
_entity_poly.pdbx_strand_id
1 'polypeptide(L)'
;MSRRKRIVLGLMAALQTGALAGGGGGPLDPLALLRRDSRVTQLEVQGTHATAQRWRVQWNAPAALVDLTFSNEAVTAAQAQRVRQITVALQVPAAQGLTLGQVRALDQVTRTLATACLGREVPVLTDVLRGRLNRPLPTSGPLLRLPDGLHIDVEPGEAGSPGRPWLRVTVPLGEQPPRCQMPTGRH
;
A
#
# COMPACT_ATOMS: atom_id res chain seq x y z
N MET A 1 19.41 -27.69 45.68
CA MET A 1 20.68 -27.04 45.31
C MET A 1 20.77 -26.96 43.79
N SER A 2 21.04 -25.76 43.25
CA SER A 2 21.62 -25.41 41.93
C SER A 2 21.04 -26.00 40.63
N ARG A 3 20.96 -25.30 39.49
CA ARG A 3 21.12 -23.89 39.08
C ARG A 3 20.65 -23.85 37.60
N ARG A 4 20.18 -22.67 37.17
CA ARG A 4 19.70 -22.27 35.83
C ARG A 4 20.58 -22.73 34.66
N LYS A 5 19.96 -22.88 33.47
CA LYS A 5 20.34 -22.13 32.25
C LYS A 5 19.24 -22.18 31.17
N ARG A 6 18.65 -21.02 30.91
CA ARG A 6 17.89 -20.69 29.69
C ARG A 6 18.90 -20.60 28.55
N ILE A 7 18.62 -21.25 27.43
CA ILE A 7 19.26 -20.90 26.15
C ILE A 7 18.15 -20.47 25.20
N VAL A 8 18.06 -19.15 25.07
CA VAL A 8 17.42 -18.46 23.95
C VAL A 8 18.37 -18.67 22.77
N LEU A 9 18.00 -19.52 21.81
CA LEU A 9 18.68 -19.53 20.51
C LEU A 9 17.90 -18.58 19.60
N GLY A 10 18.53 -17.45 19.32
CA GLY A 10 17.99 -16.36 18.53
C GLY A 10 17.71 -16.79 17.09
N LEU A 11 16.52 -16.42 16.62
CA LEU A 11 16.11 -16.45 15.23
C LEU A 11 16.90 -15.37 14.48
N MET A 12 18.05 -15.74 13.91
CA MET A 12 18.72 -14.92 12.89
C MET A 12 17.88 -15.03 11.60
N ALA A 13 16.94 -14.10 11.45
CA ALA A 13 16.25 -13.91 10.19
C ALA A 13 17.27 -13.42 9.15
N ALA A 14 17.55 -14.25 8.16
CA ALA A 14 18.31 -13.87 6.99
C ALA A 14 17.53 -12.80 6.21
N LEU A 15 17.78 -11.53 6.54
CA LEU A 15 17.51 -10.40 5.66
C LEU A 15 18.48 -10.52 4.48
N GLN A 16 18.10 -11.30 3.46
CA GLN A 16 18.72 -11.22 2.15
C GLN A 16 18.26 -9.94 1.46
N THR A 17 18.85 -8.82 1.87
CA THR A 17 19.03 -7.64 1.02
C THR A 17 20.00 -8.02 -0.09
N GLY A 18 19.47 -8.33 -1.28
CA GLY A 18 20.29 -8.66 -2.43
C GLY A 18 19.47 -8.86 -3.69
N ALA A 19 19.03 -7.77 -4.32
CA ALA A 19 18.91 -7.59 -5.77
C ALA A 19 18.15 -6.29 -6.10
N LEU A 20 18.69 -5.13 -5.74
CA LEU A 20 18.25 -3.84 -6.30
C LEU A 20 19.48 -2.98 -6.61
N ALA A 21 20.44 -3.54 -7.33
CA ALA A 21 21.56 -2.79 -7.88
C ALA A 21 21.92 -3.35 -9.26
N GLY A 22 21.71 -2.54 -10.30
CA GLY A 22 22.35 -2.68 -11.60
C GLY A 22 21.49 -3.26 -12.72
N GLY A 23 21.17 -2.39 -13.70
CA GLY A 23 21.04 -2.77 -15.11
C GLY A 23 19.64 -3.12 -15.62
N GLY A 24 19.11 -2.29 -16.52
CA GLY A 24 18.17 -2.74 -17.57
C GLY A 24 16.89 -3.43 -17.10
N GLY A 25 16.26 -2.96 -16.04
CA GLY A 25 14.97 -3.50 -15.59
C GLY A 25 13.86 -3.02 -16.51
N GLY A 26 13.37 -3.91 -17.38
CA GLY A 26 12.12 -3.70 -18.11
C GLY A 26 10.95 -3.35 -17.18
N PRO A 27 9.77 -3.06 -17.75
CA PRO A 27 8.62 -2.70 -16.93
C PRO A 27 8.32 -3.72 -15.83
N LEU A 28 8.09 -3.21 -14.64
CA LEU A 28 7.87 -3.99 -13.43
C LEU A 28 6.38 -4.26 -13.26
N ASP A 29 5.97 -5.52 -13.15
CA ASP A 29 4.60 -5.87 -12.79
C ASP A 29 4.46 -5.81 -11.25
N PRO A 30 3.70 -4.85 -10.69
CA PRO A 30 3.52 -4.73 -9.24
C PRO A 30 2.83 -5.96 -8.67
N LEU A 31 1.97 -6.66 -9.42
CA LEU A 31 1.37 -7.91 -8.95
C LEU A 31 2.39 -9.03 -8.89
N ALA A 32 3.36 -9.08 -9.80
CA ALA A 32 4.43 -10.08 -9.74
C ALA A 32 5.32 -9.88 -8.50
N LEU A 33 5.56 -8.62 -8.08
CA LEU A 33 6.22 -8.34 -6.81
C LEU A 33 5.37 -8.83 -5.63
N LEU A 34 4.08 -8.51 -5.64
CA LEU A 34 3.17 -8.84 -4.55
C LEU A 34 2.93 -10.35 -4.42
N ARG A 35 2.80 -11.08 -5.53
CA ARG A 35 2.60 -12.54 -5.54
C ARG A 35 3.76 -13.33 -4.95
N ARG A 36 4.97 -12.76 -4.96
CA ARG A 36 6.14 -13.37 -4.30
C ARG A 36 6.11 -13.19 -2.78
N ASP A 37 5.27 -12.29 -2.28
CA ASP A 37 5.10 -12.03 -0.87
C ASP A 37 3.99 -12.92 -0.30
N SER A 38 4.34 -13.80 0.64
CA SER A 38 3.40 -14.72 1.31
C SER A 38 2.31 -14.02 2.13
N ARG A 39 2.38 -12.69 2.25
CA ARG A 39 1.40 -11.88 2.96
C ARG A 39 0.24 -11.43 2.08
N VAL A 40 0.28 -11.65 0.76
CA VAL A 40 -0.88 -11.40 -0.11
C VAL A 40 -1.94 -12.48 0.12
N THR A 41 -3.14 -12.06 0.50
CA THR A 41 -4.24 -12.97 0.85
C THR A 41 -5.32 -13.04 -0.22
N GLN A 42 -5.49 -11.97 -1.02
CA GLN A 42 -6.49 -11.94 -2.09
C GLN A 42 -6.02 -11.03 -3.22
N LEU A 43 -6.37 -11.38 -4.46
CA LEU A 43 -6.15 -10.58 -5.66
C LEU A 43 -7.43 -10.57 -6.50
N GLU A 44 -7.91 -9.38 -6.86
CA GLU A 44 -9.17 -9.19 -7.58
C GLU A 44 -9.03 -8.11 -8.66
N VAL A 45 -9.65 -8.32 -9.82
CA VAL A 45 -9.81 -7.30 -10.86
C VAL A 45 -11.12 -6.56 -10.58
N GLN A 46 -11.05 -5.27 -10.22
CA GLN A 46 -12.24 -4.50 -9.85
C GLN A 46 -12.95 -3.85 -11.03
N GLY A 47 -12.31 -3.78 -12.21
CA GLY A 47 -12.95 -3.27 -13.40
C GLY A 47 -11.99 -3.00 -14.54
N THR A 48 -12.47 -3.27 -15.74
CA THR A 48 -11.80 -2.98 -17.01
C THR A 48 -12.77 -2.20 -17.89
N HIS A 49 -12.52 -0.91 -18.09
CA HIS A 49 -13.11 -0.12 -19.16
C HIS A 49 -12.19 -0.18 -20.40
N ALA A 50 -12.66 0.34 -21.55
CA ALA A 50 -11.99 0.23 -22.85
C ALA A 50 -10.48 0.54 -22.82
N THR A 51 -10.04 1.45 -21.95
CA THR A 51 -8.63 1.79 -21.72
C THR A 51 -8.23 1.74 -20.25
N ALA A 52 -9.17 2.01 -19.32
CA ALA A 52 -8.90 2.09 -17.90
C ALA A 52 -9.04 0.73 -17.20
N GLN A 53 -8.11 0.40 -16.32
CA GLN A 53 -8.09 -0.84 -15.56
C GLN A 53 -7.82 -0.54 -14.08
N ARG A 54 -8.49 -1.29 -13.21
CA ARG A 54 -8.30 -1.23 -11.75
C ARG A 54 -8.18 -2.63 -11.16
N TRP A 55 -7.16 -2.82 -10.34
CA TRP A 55 -6.88 -4.06 -9.63
C TRP A 55 -6.84 -3.81 -8.14
N ARG A 56 -7.41 -4.72 -7.34
CA ARG A 56 -7.35 -4.69 -5.88
C ARG A 56 -6.57 -5.90 -5.38
N VAL A 57 -5.71 -5.70 -4.39
CA VAL A 57 -4.96 -6.75 -3.71
C VAL A 57 -5.16 -6.57 -2.21
N GLN A 58 -5.47 -7.64 -1.49
CA GLN A 58 -5.45 -7.62 -0.04
C GLN A 58 -4.11 -8.15 0.46
N TRP A 59 -3.48 -7.39 1.34
CA TRP A 59 -2.20 -7.69 1.94
C TRP A 59 -2.35 -7.73 3.46
N ASN A 60 -2.06 -8.89 4.04
CA ASN A 60 -1.93 -9.08 5.47
C ASN A 60 -0.60 -8.50 6.00
N ALA A 61 -0.60 -7.22 6.34
CA ALA A 61 0.53 -6.56 6.98
C ALA A 61 0.55 -6.83 8.49
N PRO A 62 1.72 -6.72 9.16
CA PRO A 62 1.77 -6.84 10.61
C PRO A 62 0.80 -5.85 11.28
N ALA A 63 -0.16 -6.39 12.05
CA ALA A 63 -1.22 -5.64 12.74
C ALA A 63 -2.31 -4.98 11.88
N ALA A 64 -2.37 -5.21 10.56
CA ALA A 64 -3.44 -4.69 9.72
C ALA A 64 -3.64 -5.49 8.42
N LEU A 65 -4.90 -5.71 8.03
CA LEU A 65 -5.22 -6.04 6.65
C LEU A 65 -5.30 -4.75 5.84
N VAL A 66 -4.54 -4.68 4.76
CA VAL A 66 -4.40 -3.50 3.91
C VAL A 66 -4.86 -3.84 2.50
N ASP A 67 -5.71 -3.00 1.94
CA ASP A 67 -6.17 -3.10 0.57
C ASP A 67 -5.34 -2.19 -0.33
N LEU A 68 -4.79 -2.75 -1.38
CA LEU A 68 -4.05 -2.05 -2.40
C LEU A 68 -4.87 -1.96 -3.66
N THR A 69 -4.98 -0.76 -4.21
CA THR A 69 -5.61 -0.54 -5.50
C THR A 69 -4.58 0.03 -6.48
N PHE A 70 -4.42 -0.64 -7.61
CA PHE A 70 -3.61 -0.17 -8.73
C PHE A 70 -4.55 0.28 -9.85
N SER A 71 -4.37 1.52 -10.31
CA SER A 71 -5.20 2.11 -11.35
C SER A 71 -4.32 2.78 -12.41
N ASN A 72 -4.64 2.56 -13.68
CA ASN A 72 -3.98 3.28 -14.77
C ASN A 72 -4.66 4.59 -15.15
N GLU A 73 -5.92 4.81 -14.74
CA GLU A 73 -6.73 5.98 -15.09
C GLU A 73 -6.63 6.39 -16.57
N ALA A 74 -6.46 5.40 -17.44
CA ALA A 74 -6.07 5.65 -18.81
C ALA A 74 -7.28 6.14 -19.63
N VAL A 75 -7.12 7.31 -20.25
CA VAL A 75 -8.11 7.90 -21.16
C VAL A 75 -7.82 7.49 -22.61
N THR A 76 -6.56 7.14 -22.91
CA THR A 76 -6.12 6.71 -24.24
C THR A 76 -5.41 5.36 -24.19
N ALA A 77 -5.40 4.63 -25.31
CA ALA A 77 -4.76 3.32 -25.40
C ALA A 77 -3.25 3.37 -25.08
N ALA A 78 -2.57 4.47 -25.42
CA ALA A 78 -1.16 4.68 -25.10
C ALA A 78 -0.87 4.75 -23.59
N GLN A 79 -1.91 5.02 -22.76
CA GLN A 79 -1.80 5.11 -21.31
C GLN A 79 -2.16 3.81 -20.60
N ALA A 80 -2.84 2.87 -21.28
CA ALA A 80 -3.44 1.68 -20.66
C ALA A 80 -2.43 0.78 -19.94
N GLN A 81 -1.18 0.75 -20.41
CA GLN A 81 -0.14 -0.15 -19.91
C GLN A 81 0.54 0.33 -18.61
N ARG A 82 0.27 1.55 -18.12
CA ARG A 82 1.04 2.14 -17.01
C ARG A 82 0.16 2.32 -15.78
N VAL A 83 0.64 1.91 -14.61
CA VAL A 83 -0.01 2.32 -13.35
C VAL A 83 0.15 3.83 -13.22
N ARG A 84 -0.92 4.56 -12.93
CA ARG A 84 -0.87 6.01 -12.69
C ARG A 84 -1.18 6.38 -11.26
N GLN A 85 -1.90 5.52 -10.56
CA GLN A 85 -2.33 5.74 -9.20
C GLN A 85 -2.23 4.44 -8.40
N ILE A 86 -1.66 4.56 -7.20
CA ILE A 86 -1.65 3.50 -6.19
C ILE A 86 -2.40 4.02 -4.99
N THR A 87 -3.41 3.28 -4.54
CA THR A 87 -4.12 3.57 -3.29
C THR A 87 -3.85 2.47 -2.29
N VAL A 88 -3.46 2.84 -1.08
CA VAL A 88 -3.28 1.95 0.07
C VAL A 88 -4.37 2.28 1.07
N ALA A 89 -5.25 1.34 1.36
CA ALA A 89 -6.43 1.56 2.17
C ALA A 89 -6.46 0.59 3.37
N LEU A 90 -6.94 1.07 4.52
CA LEU A 90 -7.22 0.19 5.65
C LEU A 90 -8.50 0.60 6.36
N GLN A 91 -9.21 -0.37 6.92
CA GLN A 91 -10.37 -0.10 7.77
C GLN A 91 -9.92 0.24 9.18
N VAL A 92 -10.35 1.40 9.67
CA VAL A 92 -10.04 1.87 11.02
C VAL A 92 -11.34 1.94 11.82
N PRO A 93 -11.40 1.43 13.06
CA PRO A 93 -12.52 1.72 13.94
C PRO A 93 -12.58 3.23 14.25
N ALA A 94 -13.63 3.92 13.79
CA ALA A 94 -13.72 5.39 13.85
C ALA A 94 -13.49 5.94 15.26
N ALA A 95 -14.07 5.26 16.27
CA ALA A 95 -14.02 5.67 17.67
C ALA A 95 -12.63 5.53 18.31
N GLN A 96 -11.82 4.57 17.83
CA GLN A 96 -10.51 4.27 18.41
C GLN A 96 -9.39 5.04 17.69
N GLY A 97 -9.62 5.41 16.43
CA GLY A 97 -8.59 6.04 15.62
C GLY A 97 -7.49 5.06 15.21
N LEU A 98 -6.36 5.60 14.77
CA LEU A 98 -5.23 4.81 14.30
C LEU A 98 -4.38 4.28 15.46
N THR A 99 -4.02 3.00 15.39
CA THR A 99 -2.99 2.43 16.26
C THR A 99 -1.60 2.60 15.64
N LEU A 100 -0.55 2.56 16.47
CA LEU A 100 0.82 2.64 15.98
C LEU A 100 1.18 1.47 15.04
N GLY A 101 0.63 0.29 15.29
CA GLY A 101 0.80 -0.88 14.42
C GLY A 101 0.24 -0.63 13.03
N GLN A 102 -0.99 -0.11 12.93
CA GLN A 102 -1.63 0.23 11.66
C GLN A 102 -0.88 1.34 10.90
N VAL A 103 -0.39 2.37 11.60
CA VAL A 103 0.40 3.43 10.97
C VAL A 103 1.71 2.87 10.40
N ARG A 104 2.41 2.01 11.15
CA ARG A 104 3.63 1.36 10.66
C ARG A 104 3.37 0.45 9.47
N ALA A 105 2.25 -0.29 9.48
CA ALA A 105 1.85 -1.13 8.37
C ALA A 105 1.60 -0.31 7.10
N LEU A 106 0.83 0.79 7.21
CA LEU A 106 0.61 1.74 6.11
C LEU A 106 1.92 2.29 5.55
N ASP A 107 2.77 2.77 6.45
CA ASP A 107 4.04 3.39 6.11
C ASP A 107 4.96 2.40 5.39
N GLN A 108 5.10 1.18 5.91
CA GLN A 108 5.88 0.12 5.28
C GLN A 108 5.35 -0.23 3.88
N VAL A 109 4.04 -0.46 3.75
CA VAL A 109 3.43 -0.87 2.48
C VAL A 109 3.52 0.25 1.45
N THR A 110 3.18 1.48 1.84
CA THR A 110 3.22 2.65 0.96
C THR A 110 4.65 2.90 0.46
N ARG A 111 5.64 2.88 1.35
CA ARG A 111 7.05 3.03 0.94
C ARG A 111 7.52 1.91 0.03
N THR A 112 7.20 0.66 0.35
CA THR A 112 7.62 -0.49 -0.47
C THR A 112 7.10 -0.34 -1.91
N LEU A 113 5.83 0.01 -2.07
CA LEU A 113 5.21 0.20 -3.39
C LEU A 113 5.72 1.46 -4.09
N ALA A 114 5.84 2.57 -3.37
CA ALA A 114 6.35 3.81 -3.93
C ALA A 114 7.80 3.66 -4.41
N THR A 115 8.69 3.05 -3.61
CA THR A 115 10.07 2.79 -4.02
C THR A 115 10.14 1.84 -5.21
N ALA A 116 9.31 0.79 -5.25
CA ALA A 116 9.26 -0.13 -6.38
C ALA A 116 8.75 0.55 -7.66
N CYS A 117 7.67 1.34 -7.58
CA CYS A 117 6.97 1.90 -8.74
C CYS A 117 7.49 3.26 -9.20
N LEU A 118 7.89 4.14 -8.28
CA LEU A 118 8.44 5.47 -8.57
C LEU A 118 9.97 5.47 -8.62
N GLY A 119 10.64 4.50 -8.01
CA GLY A 119 12.09 4.53 -7.85
C GLY A 119 12.59 5.63 -6.90
N ARG A 120 11.71 6.21 -6.07
CA ARG A 120 12.04 7.24 -5.08
C ARG A 120 11.43 6.95 -3.72
N GLU A 121 11.96 7.59 -2.69
CA GLU A 121 11.38 7.56 -1.35
C GLU A 121 10.15 8.49 -1.27
N VAL A 122 9.18 8.11 -0.45
CA VAL A 122 7.99 8.92 -0.13
C VAL A 122 8.06 9.38 1.33
N PRO A 123 7.37 10.48 1.68
CA PRO A 123 7.35 10.98 3.06
C PRO A 123 6.97 9.90 4.08
N VAL A 124 7.62 9.95 5.25
CA VAL A 124 7.37 9.03 6.36
C VAL A 124 5.95 9.23 6.90
N LEU A 125 5.04 8.31 6.59
CA LEU A 125 3.65 8.40 7.03
C LEU A 125 3.54 8.30 8.55
N THR A 126 4.51 7.63 9.20
CA THR A 126 4.54 7.50 10.65
C THR A 126 4.65 8.84 11.37
N ASP A 127 5.42 9.79 10.84
CA ASP A 127 5.56 11.12 11.44
C ASP A 127 4.32 11.97 11.16
N VAL A 128 3.78 11.84 9.95
CA VAL A 128 2.61 12.56 9.46
C VAL A 128 1.33 12.18 10.22
N LEU A 129 1.12 10.88 10.44
CA LEU A 129 -0.07 10.34 11.10
C LEU A 129 0.08 10.23 12.63
N ARG A 130 1.25 10.57 13.19
CA ARG A 130 1.49 10.51 14.65
C ARG A 130 0.45 11.32 15.43
N GLY A 131 0.09 12.50 14.93
CA GLY A 131 -0.92 13.37 15.55
C GLY A 131 -2.36 12.84 15.49
N ARG A 132 -2.59 11.73 14.77
CA ARG A 132 -3.90 11.04 14.62
C ARG A 132 -3.96 9.70 15.35
N LEU A 133 -2.88 9.32 16.05
CA LEU A 133 -2.87 8.11 16.86
C LEU A 133 -3.89 8.22 18.01
N ASN A 134 -4.67 7.15 18.20
CA ASN A 134 -5.69 7.03 19.26
C ASN A 134 -6.70 8.19 19.32
N ARG A 135 -6.91 8.90 18.20
CA ARG A 135 -7.87 9.99 18.09
C ARG A 135 -8.96 9.62 17.09
N PRO A 136 -10.23 9.95 17.37
CA PRO A 136 -11.31 9.69 16.43
C PRO A 136 -10.99 10.25 15.04
N LEU A 137 -11.20 9.43 14.02
CA LEU A 137 -11.09 9.87 12.63
C LEU A 137 -12.39 10.56 12.22
N PRO A 138 -12.32 11.54 11.28
CA PRO A 138 -13.53 12.06 10.66
C PRO A 138 -14.28 10.92 9.95
N THR A 139 -15.58 11.06 9.78
CA THR A 139 -16.42 10.07 9.09
C THR A 139 -16.17 10.04 7.59
N SER A 140 -15.76 11.17 7.00
CA SER A 140 -15.41 11.31 5.59
C SER A 140 -14.62 12.59 5.33
N GLY A 141 -13.86 12.63 4.24
CA GLY A 141 -13.21 13.82 3.71
C GLY A 141 -11.69 13.81 3.83
N PRO A 142 -11.02 14.88 3.38
CA PRO A 142 -9.57 14.93 3.35
C PRO A 142 -8.99 15.04 4.75
N LEU A 143 -8.05 14.15 5.07
CA LEU A 143 -7.33 14.17 6.34
C LEU A 143 -6.05 15.02 6.24
N LEU A 144 -5.31 14.83 5.14
CA LEU A 144 -4.09 15.57 4.87
C LEU A 144 -3.73 15.55 3.38
N ARG A 145 -3.20 16.67 2.89
CA ARG A 145 -2.52 16.74 1.60
C ARG A 145 -1.03 16.96 1.86
N LEU A 146 -0.20 16.08 1.32
CA LEU A 146 1.25 16.18 1.40
C LEU A 146 1.81 16.79 0.10
N PRO A 147 3.06 17.29 0.12
CA PRO A 147 3.79 17.62 -1.10
C PRO A 147 3.82 16.43 -2.07
N ASP A 148 4.02 16.70 -3.35
CA ASP A 148 4.06 15.70 -4.44
C ASP A 148 2.71 15.03 -4.79
N GLY A 149 1.60 15.60 -4.33
CA GLY A 149 0.24 15.16 -4.69
C GLY A 149 -0.25 13.93 -3.90
N LEU A 150 0.55 13.43 -2.96
CA LEU A 150 0.12 12.38 -2.04
C LEU A 150 -1.00 12.92 -1.15
N HIS A 151 -2.11 12.22 -1.13
CA HIS A 151 -3.27 12.60 -0.33
C HIS A 151 -3.70 11.46 0.58
N ILE A 152 -4.11 11.84 1.78
CA ILE A 152 -4.63 10.95 2.79
C ILE A 152 -6.07 11.39 3.06
N ASP A 153 -7.02 10.53 2.73
CA ASP A 153 -8.43 10.80 2.86
C ASP A 153 -9.09 9.73 3.71
N VAL A 154 -10.21 10.10 4.34
CA VAL A 154 -11.09 9.15 5.01
C VAL A 154 -12.35 9.01 4.17
N GLU A 155 -12.67 7.78 3.80
CA GLU A 155 -13.93 7.45 3.13
C GLU A 155 -14.87 6.75 4.11
N PRO A 156 -16.18 6.98 3.99
CA PRO A 156 -17.14 6.21 4.76
C PRO A 156 -16.97 4.72 4.46
N GLY A 157 -17.18 3.89 5.48
CA GLY A 157 -17.24 2.44 5.29
C GLY A 157 -18.36 2.09 4.31
N GLU A 158 -18.25 0.94 3.63
CA GLU A 158 -19.34 0.44 2.78
C GLU A 158 -20.65 0.35 3.58
N ALA A 159 -21.77 0.53 2.88
CA ALA A 159 -23.11 0.37 3.46
C ALA A 159 -23.23 -1.05 4.04
N GLY A 160 -23.08 -1.19 5.37
CA GLY A 160 -22.98 -2.48 6.06
C GLY A 160 -21.87 -2.56 7.11
N SER A 161 -20.88 -1.65 7.08
CA SER A 161 -19.85 -1.50 8.13
C SER A 161 -19.88 -0.11 8.80
N PRO A 162 -21.02 0.32 9.37
CA PRO A 162 -21.11 1.60 10.06
C PRO A 162 -20.10 1.66 11.21
N GLY A 163 -19.29 2.73 11.26
CA GLY A 163 -18.26 2.93 12.29
C GLY A 163 -16.85 2.43 11.93
N ARG A 164 -16.65 1.88 10.73
CA ARG A 164 -15.32 1.51 10.19
C ARG A 164 -15.00 2.23 8.89
N PRO A 165 -14.65 3.52 8.94
CA PRO A 165 -14.20 4.24 7.76
C PRO A 165 -12.92 3.62 7.19
N TRP A 166 -12.73 3.84 5.89
CA TRP A 166 -11.51 3.53 5.19
C TRP A 166 -10.57 4.72 5.26
N LEU A 167 -9.38 4.53 5.84
CA LEU A 167 -8.28 5.47 5.65
C LEU A 167 -7.56 5.10 4.36
N ARG A 168 -7.51 6.02 3.40
CA ARG A 168 -6.87 5.85 2.10
C ARG A 168 -5.66 6.76 1.98
N VAL A 169 -4.54 6.19 1.57
CA VAL A 169 -3.35 6.91 1.16
C VAL A 169 -3.20 6.70 -0.33
N THR A 170 -3.31 7.76 -1.10
CA THR A 170 -3.20 7.69 -2.55
C THR A 170 -1.92 8.37 -3.00
N VAL A 171 -1.14 7.63 -3.78
CA VAL A 171 0.12 8.07 -4.34
C VAL A 171 -0.07 8.22 -5.86
N PRO A 172 -0.16 9.46 -6.38
CA PRO A 172 -0.13 9.68 -7.81
C PRO A 172 1.29 9.40 -8.33
N LEU A 173 1.37 8.68 -9.45
CA LEU A 173 2.65 8.32 -10.07
C LEU A 173 3.15 9.33 -11.11
N GLY A 174 2.36 10.36 -11.43
CA GLY A 174 2.73 11.43 -12.35
C GLY A 174 2.86 10.98 -13.82
N GLU A 175 3.39 11.86 -14.67
CA GLU A 175 3.55 11.63 -16.11
C GLU A 175 4.90 11.00 -16.51
N GLN A 176 5.90 11.06 -15.62
CA GLN A 176 7.13 10.31 -15.80
C GLN A 176 6.80 8.82 -15.82
N PRO A 177 7.33 8.02 -16.76
CA PRO A 177 6.96 6.62 -16.91
C PRO A 177 7.23 5.89 -15.60
N PRO A 178 6.20 5.49 -14.84
CA PRO A 178 6.43 4.73 -13.63
C PRO A 178 7.02 3.38 -14.02
N ARG A 179 7.86 2.84 -13.15
CA ARG A 179 8.45 1.52 -13.35
C ARG A 179 7.36 0.45 -13.36
N CYS A 180 6.26 0.69 -12.65
CA CYS A 180 5.12 -0.21 -12.57
C CYS A 180 4.20 -0.12 -13.80
N GLN A 181 3.97 -1.27 -14.43
CA GLN A 181 2.97 -1.45 -15.48
C GLN A 181 1.70 -2.09 -14.96
N MET A 182 0.60 -1.87 -15.68
CA MET A 182 -0.60 -2.63 -15.40
C MET A 182 -0.33 -4.11 -15.70
N PRO A 183 -0.81 -5.02 -14.85
CA PRO A 183 -0.71 -6.44 -15.11
C PRO A 183 -1.39 -6.74 -16.44
N THR A 184 -0.64 -7.27 -17.40
CA THR A 184 -1.20 -7.73 -18.66
C THR A 184 -1.90 -9.06 -18.41
N GLY A 185 -3.07 -9.03 -17.78
CA GLY A 185 -3.93 -10.18 -17.66
C GLY A 185 -4.42 -10.59 -19.04
N ARG A 186 -3.80 -11.61 -19.64
CA ARG A 186 -4.58 -12.54 -20.45
C ARG A 186 -5.47 -13.29 -19.47
N HIS A 187 -6.75 -12.94 -19.45
CA HIS A 187 -7.80 -13.80 -18.95
C HIS A 187 -7.95 -15.00 -19.88
#